data_AF-A0A3D0XYS5-F1
#
_entry.id   AF-A0A3D0XYS5-F1
#
_cell.length_a   1.000
_cell.length_b   1.000
_cell.length_c   1.000
_cell.angle_alpha   90.00
_cell.angle_beta   90.00
_cell.angle_gamma   90.00
#
_symmetry.space_group_name_H-M   'P 1'
#
loop_
_entity.id
_entity.type
_entity.pdbx_description
1 polymer ?
#
loop_
_entity_poly.entity_id
_entity_poly.type
_entity_poly.pdbx_seq_one_letter_code
_entity_poly.pdbx_strand_id
1 'polypeptide(L)' 'MIEQEYRIKNQESFELKHIFDCGQCFRWNEEDDQSYTGVFKGNVLNVKKEKDTIIFKGIVNGNIKEVVEDYFDLK' A
#
# COMPACT_ATOMS: atom_id res chain seq x y z
N MET A 1 -9.69 -1.64 16.61
CA MET A 1 -8.56 -1.81 15.68
C MET A 1 -7.73 -0.54 15.75
N ILE A 2 -6.40 -0.65 15.71
CA ILE A 2 -5.48 0.48 15.81
C ILE A 2 -4.83 0.68 14.45
N GLU A 3 -4.59 1.94 14.06
CA GLU A 3 -3.81 2.28 12.88
C GLU A 3 -2.37 1.76 13.02
N GLN A 4 -1.85 1.15 11.96
CA GLN A 4 -0.50 0.60 11.89
C GLN A 4 0.25 1.22 10.72
N GLU A 5 1.58 1.18 10.79
CA GLU A 5 2.47 1.68 9.73
C GLU A 5 3.58 0.67 9.44
N TYR A 6 3.89 0.49 8.16
CA TYR A 6 5.01 -0.31 7.68
C TYR A 6 5.76 0.44 6.59
N ARG A 7 7.09 0.35 6.60
CA ARG A 7 7.95 1.04 5.64
C ARG A 7 8.94 0.08 5.02
N ILE A 8 9.07 0.14 3.70
CA ILE A 8 10.11 -0.57 2.94
C ILE A 8 10.95 0.43 2.17
N LYS A 9 12.26 0.15 2.03
CA LYS A 9 13.23 1.00 1.33
C LYS A 9 13.76 0.30 0.09
N ASN A 10 14.35 1.08 -0.81
CA ASN A 10 15.10 0.64 -1.99
C ASN A 10 14.27 -0.21 -2.96
N GLN A 11 13.02 0.22 -3.20
CA GLN A 11 12.13 -0.43 -4.15
C GLN A 11 12.09 0.37 -5.45
N GLU A 12 13.12 0.19 -6.28
CA GLU A 12 13.24 0.90 -7.57
C GLU A 12 12.11 0.53 -8.54
N SER A 13 11.66 -0.72 -8.53
CA SER A 13 10.61 -1.22 -9.43
C SER A 13 9.18 -0.99 -8.96
N PHE A 14 8.98 -0.38 -7.79
CA PHE A 14 7.65 -0.25 -7.17
C PHE A 14 7.13 1.16 -7.41
N GLU A 15 6.35 1.30 -8.48
CA GLU A 15 5.71 2.55 -8.88
C GLU A 15 4.20 2.45 -8.67
N LEU A 16 3.65 3.26 -7.75
CA LEU A 16 2.25 3.16 -7.31
C LEU A 16 1.27 3.25 -8.47
N LYS A 17 1.49 4.20 -9.37
CA LYS A 17 0.65 4.41 -10.54
C LYS A 17 0.63 3.19 -11.47
N HIS A 18 1.79 2.58 -11.69
CA HIS A 18 1.88 1.37 -12.51
C HIS A 18 1.19 0.16 -11.85
N ILE A 19 1.18 0.10 -10.51
CA ILE A 19 0.55 -1.00 -9.76
C ILE A 19 -0.98 -0.82 -9.73
N PHE A 20 -1.47 0.38 -9.39
CA PHE A 20 -2.90 0.58 -9.15
C PHE A 20 -3.71 0.88 -10.42
N ASP A 21 -3.10 1.49 -11.45
CA ASP A 21 -3.82 1.88 -12.68
C ASP A 21 -3.74 0.84 -13.81
N CYS A 22 -3.08 -0.31 -13.61
CA CYS A 22 -2.96 -1.33 -14.67
C CYS A 22 -4.26 -2.13 -14.93
N GLY A 23 -5.35 -1.78 -14.25
CA GLY A 23 -6.66 -2.45 -14.36
C GLY A 23 -6.80 -3.75 -13.57
N GLN A 24 -5.77 -4.14 -12.80
CA GLN A 24 -5.82 -5.33 -11.94
C GLN A 24 -6.63 -5.10 -10.64
N CYS A 25 -6.84 -3.84 -10.27
CA CYS A 25 -7.47 -3.45 -9.01
C CYS A 25 -8.45 -2.29 -9.22
N PHE A 26 -9.64 -2.37 -8.62
CA PHE A 26 -10.72 -1.36 -8.77
C PHE A 26 -11.08 -0.64 -7.46
N ARG A 27 -10.44 -1.00 -6.36
CA ARG A 27 -10.73 -0.48 -5.02
C ARG A 27 -9.58 0.34 -4.44
N TRP A 28 -8.80 0.95 -5.31
CA TRP A 28 -7.72 1.87 -4.98
C TRP A 28 -8.00 3.19 -5.68
N ASN A 29 -7.88 4.31 -4.96
CA ASN A 29 -8.06 5.65 -5.49
C ASN A 29 -6.82 6.48 -5.19
N GLU A 30 -6.36 7.26 -6.17
CA GLU A 30 -5.31 8.26 -6.00
C GLU A 30 -5.85 9.44 -5.18
N GLU A 31 -5.05 9.93 -4.24
CA GLU A 31 -5.31 11.10 -3.39
C GLU A 31 -4.55 12.34 -3.93
N ASP A 32 -4.90 13.53 -3.45
CA ASP A 32 -4.29 14.80 -3.90
C ASP A 32 -2.76 14.85 -3.69
N ASP A 33 -2.22 14.08 -2.74
CA ASP A 33 -0.79 13.99 -2.45
C ASP A 33 -0.06 12.85 -3.21
N GLN A 34 -0.70 12.28 -4.22
CA GLN A 34 -0.24 11.14 -5.04
C GLN A 34 -0.07 9.83 -4.24
N SER A 35 -0.57 9.78 -3.01
CA SER A 35 -0.78 8.51 -2.32
C SER A 35 -2.01 7.80 -2.87
N TYR A 36 -2.13 6.51 -2.54
CA TYR A 36 -3.27 5.70 -2.94
C TYR A 36 -3.94 5.10 -1.72
N THR A 37 -5.25 5.27 -1.60
CA THR A 37 -6.04 4.62 -0.55
C THR A 37 -6.85 3.49 -1.13
N GLY A 38 -6.77 2.31 -0.52
CA GLY A 38 -7.48 1.13 -0.98
C GLY A 38 -8.08 0.28 0.12
N VAL A 39 -9.08 -0.51 -0.28
CA VAL A 39 -9.82 -1.42 0.59
C VAL A 39 -9.78 -2.84 0.06
N PHE A 40 -9.27 -3.77 0.86
CA PHE A 40 -9.13 -5.19 0.49
C PHE A 40 -9.21 -6.10 1.71
N LYS A 41 -9.81 -7.29 1.59
CA LYS A 41 -9.91 -8.31 2.67
C LYS A 41 -10.34 -7.74 4.07
N GLY A 42 -11.18 -6.69 4.10
CA GLY A 42 -11.61 -6.04 5.35
C GLY A 42 -10.58 -5.07 5.97
N ASN A 43 -9.52 -4.75 5.24
CA ASN A 43 -8.47 -3.80 5.60
C ASN A 43 -8.64 -2.50 4.82
N VAL A 44 -8.18 -1.39 5.40
CA VAL A 44 -8.04 -0.09 4.73
C VAL A 44 -6.59 0.32 4.80
N LEU A 45 -5.98 0.65 3.67
CA LEU A 45 -4.56 0.97 3.57
C LEU A 45 -4.35 2.18 2.66
N ASN A 46 -3.58 3.14 3.13
CA ASN A 46 -2.98 4.21 2.34
C ASN A 46 -1.53 3.83 2.02
N VAL A 47 -1.11 4.03 0.78
CA VAL A 47 0.24 3.73 0.30
C VAL A 47 0.82 4.98 -0.35
N LYS A 48 1.98 5.40 0.12
CA LYS A 48 2.68 6.58 -0.36
C LYS A 48 4.13 6.26 -0.66
N LYS A 49 4.65 6.75 -1.78
CA LYS A 49 6.07 6.68 -2.12
C LYS A 49 6.71 8.03 -1.86
N GLU A 50 7.72 8.05 -0.99
CA GLU A 50 8.55 9.21 -0.74
C GLU A 50 10.01 8.85 -1.04
N LYS A 51 10.54 9.37 -2.15
CA LYS A 51 11.87 9.02 -2.67
C LYS A 51 12.02 7.49 -2.80
N ASP A 52 12.94 6.90 -2.05
CA ASP A 52 13.26 5.47 -2.09
C ASP A 52 12.49 4.66 -1.03
N THR A 53 11.52 5.29 -0.33
CA THR A 53 10.74 4.64 0.73
C THR A 53 9.28 4.56 0.33
N ILE A 54 8.68 3.39 0.51
CA ILE A 54 7.23 3.20 0.42
C ILE A 54 6.70 3.06 1.84
N ILE A 55 5.66 3.83 2.12
CA ILE A 55 5.01 3.94 3.41
C ILE A 55 3.61 3.36 3.24
N PHE A 56 3.31 2.33 4.02
CA PHE A 56 1.99 1.72 4.12
C PHE A 56 1.40 2.09 5.47
N LYS A 57 0.23 2.72 5.48
CA LYS A 57 -0.41 3.20 6.70
C LYS A 57 -1.89 2.86 6.68
N GLY A 58 -2.43 2.26 7.74
CA GLY A 58 -3.86 2.00 7.77
C GLY A 58 -4.32 1.06 8.87
N ILE A 59 -5.58 0.65 8.77
CA ILE A 59 -6.24 -0.24 9.73
C ILE A 59 -6.36 -1.60 9.07
N VAL A 60 -5.61 -2.58 9.61
CA VAL A 60 -5.57 -3.94 9.09
C VAL A 60 -5.94 -4.96 10.18
N ASN A 61 -6.49 -6.09 9.75
CA ASN A 61 -6.75 -7.24 10.60
C ASN A 61 -5.48 -8.10 10.68
N GLY A 62 -4.71 -7.92 11.76
CA GLY A 62 -3.45 -8.63 11.99
C GLY A 62 -2.25 -7.69 11.96
N ASN A 63 -1.09 -8.22 11.56
CA ASN A 63 0.16 -7.45 11.44
C ASN A 63 0.26 -6.81 10.06
N ILE A 64 0.44 -5.48 10.00
CA ILE A 64 0.53 -4.74 8.73
C ILE A 64 1.67 -5.23 7.82
N LYS A 65 2.81 -5.63 8.38
CA LYS A 65 3.94 -6.14 7.61
C LYS A 65 3.56 -7.41 6.86
N GLU A 66 2.95 -8.37 7.56
CA GLU A 66 2.55 -9.66 6.97
C GLU A 66 1.46 -9.47 5.91
N VAL A 67 0.47 -8.60 6.19
CA VAL A 67 -0.61 -8.30 5.25
C VAL A 67 -0.09 -7.61 3.99
N VAL A 68 0.83 -6.65 4.14
CA VAL A 68 1.43 -5.93 3.00
C VAL A 68 2.31 -6.86 2.18
N GLU A 69 3.16 -7.67 2.82
CA GLU A 69 4.05 -8.60 2.12
C GLU A 69 3.27 -9.67 1.35
N ASP A 70 2.16 -10.18 1.91
CA ASP A 70 1.25 -11.12 1.22
C ASP A 70 0.48 -10.46 0.07
N TYR A 71 -0.05 -9.25 0.28
CA TYR A 71 -0.91 -8.60 -0.72
C TYR A 71 -0.14 -8.04 -1.92
N PHE A 72 1.06 -7.51 -1.70
CA PHE A 72 1.90 -6.93 -2.75
C PHE A 72 2.96 -7.90 -3.29
N ASP A 73 2.89 -9.19 -2.92
CA ASP A 73 3.79 -10.25 -3.38
C ASP A 73 5.28 -9.87 -3.21
N LEU A 74 5.64 -9.38 -2.01
CA LEU A 74 6.99 -8.89 -1.69
C LEU A 74 7.92 -9.98 -1.13
N LYS A 75 7.53 -11.26 -1.21
CA LYS A 75 8.29 -12.42 -0.71
C LYS A 75 8.92 -13.23 -1.82
#